data_AF-A0AA39ABQ2-F1
#
_entry.id   AF-A0AA39ABQ2-F1
#
_cell.length_a   1.000
_cell.length_b   1.000
_cell.length_c   1.000
_cell.angle_alpha   90.00
_cell.angle_beta   90.00
_cell.angle_gamma   90.00
#
_symmetry.space_group_name_H-M   'P 1'
#
loop_
_entity.id
_entity.type
_entity.pdbx_description
1 polymer ?
#
loop_
_entity_poly.entity_id
_entity_poly.type
_entity_poly.pdbx_seq_one_letter_code
_entity_poly.pdbx_strand_id
1 'polypeptide(L)'
;MDVRRRRAVSVGSVEAKPNGKSLVEVDVDVHDPIKASDALPLPLYLANAVFFGVFFSVVYFLLTRWREKIRTSTPLHVVTLSEIAAIVTFMGSCIYLLGFFGIDFVQGFIARPGHDNEWDAEDDIIVKEDARAVPCGAAIDCAPPVVAVASPKPKVPVSPPSSEEDEEFIKSVVAGAIPSYSLESRLGDCRRAAAIRREALQRMTGASLEGLPLEGLDYESILGQCCEMPVGYVQIPVGIAGPLLLDGREYSIPMATTEGCLVASTNRGCKAIYASGGATSVLLRDAMTRAPVVRFGTAKRAAELMLFLENPLNFETLAVVFNRSSRFGRLQSIKCAIAGKNLYIRFSCSTGDAMGMNMISKGVQNVLDFLQNDFPDMDVIGISGMFLFTASSSNYVTIFGKFGLN
;
A
#
# COMPACT_ATOMS: atom_id res chain seq x y z
N MET A 1 -53.56 41.36 -18.92
CA MET A 1 -52.99 42.70 -19.19
C MET A 1 -51.48 42.50 -19.29
N ASP A 2 -50.99 41.96 -20.40
CA ASP A 2 -50.55 42.69 -21.62
C ASP A 2 -49.24 43.47 -21.36
N VAL A 3 -48.16 43.44 -22.17
CA VAL A 3 -47.96 42.93 -23.53
C VAL A 3 -46.47 42.99 -23.92
N ARG A 4 -46.01 41.95 -24.63
CA ARG A 4 -45.03 41.85 -25.75
C ARG A 4 -43.61 42.48 -25.72
N ARG A 5 -42.64 41.58 -25.98
CA ARG A 5 -41.65 41.56 -27.10
C ARG A 5 -41.59 42.79 -28.04
N ARG A 6 -40.36 43.25 -28.34
CA ARG A 6 -39.78 43.26 -29.73
C ARG A 6 -38.28 43.62 -29.78
N ARG A 7 -37.71 43.27 -30.95
CA ARG A 7 -36.32 43.19 -31.45
C ARG A 7 -35.61 44.54 -31.72
N ALA A 8 -34.28 44.50 -31.59
CA ALA A 8 -33.17 45.00 -32.43
C ALA A 8 -33.34 46.26 -33.32
N VAL A 9 -32.36 47.18 -33.19
CA VAL A 9 -31.88 48.06 -34.28
C VAL A 9 -30.36 48.26 -34.14
N SER A 10 -29.63 48.06 -35.24
CA SER A 10 -28.23 48.43 -35.47
C SER A 10 -28.14 49.79 -36.18
N VAL A 11 -27.26 50.67 -35.72
CA VAL A 11 -26.74 51.85 -36.45
C VAL A 11 -25.33 52.05 -35.87
N GLY A 12 -24.22 52.12 -36.62
CA GLY A 12 -23.98 52.80 -37.88
C GLY A 12 -22.90 53.86 -37.61
N SER A 13 -21.73 53.65 -38.20
CA SER A 13 -20.45 54.37 -38.15
C SER A 13 -20.48 55.90 -38.27
N VAL A 14 -19.51 56.56 -37.60
CA VAL A 14 -18.94 57.85 -38.03
C VAL A 14 -17.42 57.83 -37.80
N GLU A 15 -16.66 57.97 -38.88
CA GLU A 15 -15.21 58.24 -38.93
C GLU A 15 -14.93 59.74 -38.80
N ALA A 16 -13.81 60.10 -38.14
CA ALA A 16 -13.02 61.29 -38.45
C ALA A 16 -11.56 61.09 -37.99
N LYS A 17 -10.61 61.15 -38.94
CA LYS A 17 -9.14 61.20 -38.80
C LYS A 17 -8.67 62.67 -38.98
N PRO A 18 -7.36 63.03 -38.92
CA PRO A 18 -6.24 62.54 -38.11
C PRO A 18 -5.42 63.71 -37.50
N ASN A 19 -4.43 63.45 -36.66
CA ASN A 19 -3.27 64.34 -36.55
C ASN A 19 -2.02 63.54 -36.18
N GLY A 20 -0.95 63.69 -36.98
CA GLY A 20 0.21 62.81 -36.96
C GLY A 20 1.40 63.31 -36.13
N LYS A 21 2.37 62.41 -35.94
CA LYS A 21 3.82 62.64 -35.88
C LYS A 21 4.53 61.31 -36.14
N SER A 22 5.65 61.37 -36.84
CA SER A 22 6.43 60.27 -37.42
C SER A 22 7.78 60.09 -36.70
N LEU A 23 8.42 58.94 -36.99
CA LEU A 23 9.83 58.51 -36.75
C LEU A 23 10.02 57.78 -35.40
N VAL A 24 10.64 56.60 -35.27
CA VAL A 24 11.81 56.00 -35.95
C VAL A 24 11.73 54.44 -35.85
N GLU A 25 12.14 53.74 -36.91
CA GLU A 25 12.41 52.29 -36.95
C GLU A 25 13.55 51.89 -35.98
N VAL A 26 13.33 50.82 -35.21
CA VAL A 26 14.42 50.02 -34.65
C VAL A 26 14.15 48.57 -35.06
N ASP A 27 14.89 48.14 -36.07
CA ASP A 27 15.09 46.74 -36.45
C ASP A 27 15.68 46.02 -35.24
N VAL A 28 14.94 45.08 -34.66
CA VAL A 28 15.50 44.07 -33.77
C VAL A 28 15.39 42.74 -34.51
N ASP A 29 16.52 42.36 -35.09
CA ASP A 29 16.80 41.06 -35.68
C ASP A 29 16.59 39.98 -34.60
N VAL A 30 15.38 39.41 -34.56
CA VAL A 30 15.12 38.20 -33.78
C VAL A 30 15.48 37.03 -34.67
N HIS A 31 16.69 36.53 -34.45
CA HIS A 31 17.10 35.22 -34.93
C HIS A 31 16.02 34.19 -34.58
N ASP A 32 15.25 33.75 -35.58
CA ASP A 32 14.39 32.58 -35.44
C ASP A 32 15.29 31.38 -35.07
N PRO A 33 15.07 30.72 -33.91
CA PRO A 33 15.81 29.51 -33.61
C PRO A 33 15.29 28.44 -34.59
N ILE A 34 16.20 27.96 -35.45
CA ILE A 34 15.99 26.86 -36.38
C ILE A 34 15.25 25.73 -35.66
N LYS A 35 13.97 25.55 -35.95
CA LYS A 35 13.20 24.40 -35.49
C LYS A 35 13.66 23.20 -36.32
N ALA A 36 14.03 22.11 -35.65
CA ALA A 36 14.40 20.85 -36.29
C ALA A 36 13.24 20.19 -37.10
N SER A 37 12.09 20.87 -37.23
CA SER A 37 10.94 20.46 -38.02
C SER A 37 11.17 20.53 -39.53
N ASP A 38 12.20 21.23 -40.02
CA ASP A 38 12.46 21.38 -41.46
C ASP A 38 13.27 20.22 -42.09
N ALA A 39 13.63 19.20 -41.31
CA ALA A 39 14.49 18.10 -41.78
C ALA A 39 13.76 16.88 -42.36
N LEU A 40 12.43 16.79 -42.27
CA LEU A 40 11.67 15.61 -42.72
C LEU A 40 10.37 15.99 -43.46
N PRO A 41 10.11 15.45 -44.67
CA PRO A 41 8.97 15.84 -45.51
C PRO A 41 7.65 15.15 -45.11
N LEU A 42 7.48 14.78 -43.84
CA LEU A 42 6.32 14.04 -43.34
C LEU A 42 5.64 14.75 -42.16
N PRO A 43 4.30 14.69 -42.04
CA PRO A 43 3.59 15.24 -40.90
C PRO A 43 4.13 14.66 -39.59
N LEU A 44 4.54 15.53 -38.67
CA LEU A 44 5.22 15.21 -37.41
C LEU A 44 4.55 14.10 -36.59
N TYR A 45 3.20 14.11 -36.56
CA TYR A 45 2.40 13.11 -35.87
C TYR A 45 2.58 11.70 -36.45
N LEU A 46 2.72 11.59 -37.78
CA LEU A 46 2.90 10.33 -38.46
C LEU A 46 4.30 9.75 -38.18
N ALA A 47 5.33 10.58 -38.20
CA ALA A 47 6.69 10.17 -37.85
C ALA A 47 6.72 9.64 -36.40
N ASN A 48 6.14 10.39 -35.45
CA ASN A 48 6.11 9.98 -34.04
C ASN A 48 5.33 8.68 -33.82
N ALA A 49 4.17 8.51 -34.46
CA ALA A 49 3.39 7.27 -34.38
C ALA A 49 4.19 6.06 -34.89
N VAL A 50 4.93 6.22 -35.99
CA VAL A 50 5.79 5.17 -36.55
C VAL A 50 6.94 4.84 -35.60
N PHE A 51 7.66 5.83 -35.09
CA PHE A 51 8.80 5.60 -34.20
C PHE A 51 8.38 5.01 -32.84
N PHE A 52 7.23 5.40 -32.28
CA PHE A 52 6.67 4.73 -31.09
C PHE A 52 6.28 3.29 -31.37
N GLY A 53 5.59 3.03 -32.49
CA GLY A 53 5.20 1.67 -32.87
C GLY A 53 6.41 0.76 -33.05
N VAL A 54 7.44 1.25 -33.74
CA VAL A 54 8.71 0.51 -33.93
C VAL A 54 9.43 0.30 -32.59
N PHE A 55 9.51 1.31 -31.73
CA PHE A 55 10.14 1.21 -30.41
C PHE A 55 9.52 0.09 -29.56
N PHE A 56 8.19 0.11 -29.39
CA PHE A 56 7.51 -0.89 -28.58
C PHE A 56 7.54 -2.30 -29.19
N SER A 57 7.47 -2.40 -30.53
CA SER A 57 7.59 -3.68 -31.23
C SER A 57 8.97 -4.32 -31.03
N VAL A 58 10.04 -3.52 -31.14
CA VAL A 58 11.42 -3.98 -30.95
C VAL A 58 11.71 -4.36 -29.49
N VAL A 59 11.24 -3.55 -28.54
CA VAL A 59 11.33 -3.88 -27.11
C VAL A 59 10.63 -5.20 -26.81
N TYR A 60 9.41 -5.39 -27.32
CA TYR A 60 8.65 -6.62 -27.15
C TYR A 60 9.40 -7.84 -27.73
N PHE A 61 9.97 -7.69 -28.92
CA PHE A 61 10.77 -8.74 -29.56
C PHE A 61 12.00 -9.12 -28.72
N LEU A 62 12.77 -8.12 -28.25
CA LEU A 62 13.96 -8.36 -27.43
C LEU A 62 13.64 -9.03 -26.10
N LEU A 63 12.57 -8.59 -25.41
CA LEU A 63 12.12 -9.20 -24.16
C LEU A 63 11.67 -10.65 -24.34
N THR A 64 10.99 -10.94 -25.45
CA THR A 64 10.53 -12.29 -25.76
C THR A 64 11.71 -13.22 -26.05
N ARG A 65 12.71 -12.75 -26.82
CA ARG A 65 13.93 -13.52 -27.12
C ARG A 65 14.82 -13.72 -25.90
N TRP A 66 14.99 -12.70 -25.06
CA TRP A 66 15.73 -12.85 -23.81
C TRP A 66 15.04 -13.83 -22.86
N ARG A 67 13.70 -13.81 -22.78
CA ARG A 67 12.93 -14.82 -22.03
C ARG A 67 13.18 -16.24 -22.55
N GLU A 68 13.20 -16.44 -23.86
CA GLU A 68 13.51 -17.75 -24.47
C GLU A 68 14.95 -18.21 -24.17
N LYS A 69 15.93 -17.30 -24.19
CA LYS A 69 17.32 -17.64 -23.85
C LYS A 69 17.49 -18.04 -22.39
N ILE A 70 16.83 -17.34 -21.48
CA ILE A 70 16.79 -17.70 -20.05
C ILE A 70 16.19 -19.11 -19.88
N ARG A 71 15.11 -19.42 -20.61
CA ARG A 71 14.44 -20.72 -20.53
C ARG A 71 15.27 -21.86 -21.12
N THR A 72 16.13 -21.59 -22.10
CA THR A 72 16.99 -22.58 -22.78
C THR A 72 18.42 -22.62 -22.23
N SER A 73 18.74 -21.84 -21.19
CA SER A 73 20.08 -21.70 -20.61
C SER A 73 21.16 -21.35 -21.63
N THR A 74 20.79 -20.64 -22.70
CA THR A 74 21.76 -20.15 -23.68
C THR A 74 22.39 -18.86 -23.16
N PRO A 75 23.72 -18.70 -23.26
CA PRO A 75 24.41 -17.54 -22.70
C PRO A 75 23.98 -16.25 -23.40
N LEU A 76 23.62 -15.22 -22.61
CA LEU A 76 23.07 -13.95 -23.11
C LEU A 76 24.02 -13.16 -24.03
N HIS A 77 25.33 -13.40 -23.95
CA HIS A 77 26.32 -12.74 -24.81
C HIS A 77 26.33 -13.27 -26.25
N VAL A 78 25.69 -14.41 -26.52
CA VAL A 78 25.57 -14.95 -27.88
C VAL A 78 24.37 -14.29 -28.54
N VAL A 79 24.62 -13.21 -29.30
CA VAL A 79 23.58 -12.41 -29.96
C VAL A 79 23.45 -12.83 -31.43
N THR A 80 22.23 -13.14 -31.86
CA THR A 80 21.92 -13.48 -33.25
C THR A 80 21.79 -12.22 -34.12
N LEU A 81 21.95 -12.36 -35.44
CA LEU A 81 21.86 -11.22 -36.37
C LEU A 81 20.54 -10.44 -36.26
N SER A 82 19.43 -11.13 -35.99
CA SER A 82 18.11 -10.50 -35.78
C SER A 82 18.05 -9.70 -34.47
N GLU A 83 18.71 -10.16 -33.41
CA GLU A 83 18.82 -9.43 -32.14
C GLU A 83 19.75 -8.23 -32.26
N ILE A 84 20.85 -8.32 -33.01
CA ILE A 84 21.73 -7.18 -33.30
C ILE A 84 20.94 -6.10 -34.07
N ALA A 85 20.20 -6.49 -35.11
CA ALA A 85 19.36 -5.58 -35.88
C ALA A 85 18.29 -4.91 -35.01
N ALA A 86 17.65 -5.68 -34.10
CA ALA A 86 16.69 -5.16 -33.14
C ALA A 86 17.35 -4.17 -32.15
N ILE A 87 18.54 -4.47 -31.62
CA ILE A 87 19.27 -3.56 -30.70
C ILE A 87 19.63 -2.24 -31.40
N VAL A 88 20.11 -2.31 -32.65
CA VAL A 88 20.44 -1.10 -33.42
C VAL A 88 19.18 -0.27 -33.71
N THR A 89 18.08 -0.92 -34.08
CA THR A 89 16.78 -0.25 -34.32
C THR A 89 16.21 0.35 -33.03
N PHE A 90 16.40 -0.32 -31.89
CA PHE A 90 16.05 0.19 -30.58
C PHE A 90 16.87 1.44 -30.22
N MET A 91 18.19 1.42 -30.42
CA MET A 91 19.02 2.60 -30.17
C MET A 91 18.64 3.79 -31.07
N GLY A 92 18.37 3.54 -32.35
CA GLY A 92 17.92 4.58 -33.29
C GLY A 92 16.59 5.21 -32.88
N SER A 93 15.61 4.38 -32.48
CA SER A 93 14.31 4.88 -31.99
C SER A 93 14.40 5.57 -30.63
N CYS A 94 15.25 5.10 -29.71
CA CYS A 94 15.56 5.78 -28.44
C CYS A 94 16.14 7.18 -28.68
N ILE A 95 17.13 7.31 -29.57
CA ILE A 95 17.77 8.60 -29.87
C ILE A 95 16.76 9.56 -30.50
N TYR A 96 15.92 9.07 -31.41
CA TYR A 96 14.83 9.87 -31.99
C TYR A 96 13.84 10.35 -30.92
N LEU A 97 13.36 9.45 -30.06
CA LEU A 97 12.40 9.81 -29.01
C LEU A 97 13.00 10.77 -27.97
N LEU A 98 14.26 10.58 -27.56
CA LEU A 98 14.94 11.48 -26.63
C LEU A 98 15.27 12.84 -27.26
N GLY A 99 15.70 12.86 -28.52
CA GLY A 99 16.01 14.10 -29.24
C GLY A 99 14.76 14.93 -29.56
N PHE A 100 13.62 14.28 -29.81
CA PHE A 100 12.38 14.93 -30.20
C PHE A 100 11.51 15.33 -29.00
N PHE A 101 11.34 14.46 -28.00
CA PHE A 101 10.57 14.78 -26.77
C PHE A 101 11.40 15.49 -25.70
N GLY A 102 12.72 15.28 -25.67
CA GLY A 102 13.59 15.85 -24.64
C GLY A 102 13.74 17.37 -24.73
N ILE A 103 13.61 17.96 -25.92
CA ILE A 103 13.76 19.41 -26.12
C ILE A 103 12.51 20.16 -25.62
N ASP A 104 11.30 19.68 -25.92
CA ASP A 104 10.04 20.25 -25.41
C ASP A 104 9.93 20.12 -23.88
N PHE A 105 10.41 19.00 -23.32
CA PHE A 105 10.42 18.77 -21.87
C PHE A 105 11.38 19.73 -21.13
N VAL A 106 12.53 20.06 -21.72
CA VAL A 106 13.51 20.98 -21.12
C VAL A 106 13.12 22.45 -21.31
N GLN A 107 12.51 22.81 -22.45
CA GLN A 107 11.98 24.18 -22.65
C GLN A 107 10.80 24.51 -21.72
N GLY A 108 9.95 23.53 -21.38
CA GLY A 108 8.88 23.69 -20.39
C GLY A 108 9.38 23.99 -18.96
N PHE A 109 10.63 23.65 -18.64
CA PHE A 109 11.25 23.95 -17.33
C PHE A 109 11.95 25.31 -17.28
N ILE A 110 12.37 25.87 -18.41
CA ILE A 110 13.15 27.12 -18.45
C ILE A 110 12.23 28.37 -18.56
N ALA A 111 11.03 28.23 -19.12
CA ALA A 111 10.08 29.32 -19.27
C ALA A 111 9.08 29.44 -18.09
N ARG A 112 9.55 29.88 -16.91
CA ARG A 112 8.68 30.45 -15.86
C ARG A 112 9.34 31.65 -15.17
N PRO A 113 9.06 32.90 -15.60
CA PRO A 113 9.08 34.06 -14.73
C PRO A 113 7.68 34.28 -14.11
N GLY A 114 7.65 34.72 -12.85
CA GLY A 114 6.47 34.64 -11.98
C GLY A 114 5.51 35.83 -11.97
N HIS A 115 4.68 35.80 -10.92
CA HIS A 115 3.72 36.79 -10.39
C HIS A 115 2.21 36.60 -10.72
N ASP A 116 1.54 36.00 -9.73
CA ASP A 116 0.30 36.39 -9.04
C ASP A 116 -1.08 36.51 -9.72
N ASN A 117 -2.02 35.87 -9.02
CA ASN A 117 -3.46 36.15 -8.88
C ASN A 117 -4.38 35.96 -10.10
N GLU A 118 -4.90 34.74 -10.27
CA GLU A 118 -6.33 34.47 -10.47
C GLU A 118 -6.58 32.96 -10.39
N TRP A 119 -7.12 32.51 -9.26
CA TRP A 119 -7.78 31.21 -9.16
C TRP A 119 -9.22 31.43 -9.62
N ASP A 120 -9.51 31.14 -10.87
CA ASP A 120 -10.81 30.65 -11.34
C ASP A 120 -10.73 30.42 -12.85
N ALA A 121 -11.28 29.29 -13.29
CA ALA A 121 -11.47 28.87 -14.69
C ALA A 121 -10.35 28.07 -15.38
N GLU A 122 -9.95 26.91 -14.83
CA GLU A 122 -9.45 25.80 -15.69
C GLU A 122 -9.66 24.37 -15.15
N ASP A 123 -10.54 24.14 -14.17
CA ASP A 123 -10.97 22.80 -13.75
C ASP A 123 -12.15 22.22 -14.58
N ASP A 124 -12.64 22.96 -15.58
CA ASP A 124 -13.84 22.58 -16.36
C ASP A 124 -13.57 21.69 -17.60
N ILE A 125 -12.32 21.25 -17.83
CA ILE A 125 -11.98 20.36 -18.98
C ILE A 125 -11.78 18.90 -18.56
N ILE A 126 -11.59 18.60 -17.27
CA ILE A 126 -11.33 17.23 -16.78
C ILE A 126 -12.59 16.49 -16.32
N VAL A 127 -13.76 17.14 -16.28
CA VAL A 127 -15.03 16.51 -15.85
C VAL A 127 -15.89 15.99 -17.02
N LYS A 128 -15.42 16.09 -18.27
CA LYS A 128 -16.26 15.80 -19.46
C LYS A 128 -15.88 14.59 -20.32
N GLU A 129 -15.03 13.68 -19.84
CA GLU A 129 -14.72 12.43 -20.56
C GLU A 129 -15.10 11.11 -19.87
N ASP A 130 -15.68 11.13 -18.66
CA ASP A 130 -16.12 9.91 -17.96
C ASP A 130 -17.64 9.62 -18.04
N ALA A 131 -18.33 10.26 -18.99
CA ALA A 131 -19.75 10.04 -19.21
C ALA A 131 -20.08 9.52 -20.62
N ARG A 132 -19.73 8.24 -20.88
CA ARG A 132 -20.49 7.41 -21.83
C ARG A 132 -20.71 6.00 -21.27
N ALA A 133 -21.99 5.67 -21.14
CA ALA A 133 -22.53 4.37 -20.78
C ALA A 133 -22.62 3.44 -22.00
N VAL A 134 -22.30 2.16 -21.79
CA VAL A 134 -22.91 0.91 -22.34
C VAL A 134 -21.92 -0.25 -22.06
N PRO A 135 -22.40 -1.47 -21.75
CA PRO A 135 -21.81 -2.32 -20.72
C PRO A 135 -20.75 -3.29 -21.26
N CYS A 136 -19.62 -3.36 -20.58
CA CYS A 136 -18.84 -4.58 -20.51
C CYS A 136 -19.61 -5.57 -19.63
N GLY A 137 -19.92 -6.79 -20.02
CA GLY A 137 -19.65 -7.55 -21.24
C GLY A 137 -20.20 -8.92 -20.91
N ALA A 138 -21.14 -9.39 -21.73
CA ALA A 138 -21.75 -10.70 -21.61
C ALA A 138 -20.68 -11.79 -21.66
N ALA A 139 -20.96 -12.88 -20.94
CA ALA A 139 -20.20 -14.11 -20.94
C ALA A 139 -19.88 -14.54 -22.38
N ILE A 140 -18.58 -14.63 -22.69
CA ILE A 140 -18.08 -15.44 -23.79
C ILE A 140 -17.67 -16.76 -23.16
N ASP A 141 -18.25 -17.83 -23.70
CA ASP A 141 -18.08 -19.23 -23.30
C ASP A 141 -16.61 -19.64 -23.23
N CYS A 142 -16.03 -19.59 -22.03
CA CYS A 142 -14.86 -20.38 -21.70
C CYS A 142 -15.36 -21.73 -21.15
N ALA A 143 -15.47 -22.70 -22.04
CA ALA A 143 -15.58 -24.10 -21.64
C ALA A 143 -14.40 -24.43 -20.69
N PRO A 144 -14.65 -25.05 -19.53
CA PRO A 144 -13.59 -25.46 -18.63
C PRO A 144 -12.67 -26.45 -19.37
N PRO A 145 -11.35 -26.39 -19.17
CA PRO A 145 -10.46 -27.41 -19.70
C PRO A 145 -10.95 -28.76 -19.15
N VAL A 146 -11.19 -29.70 -20.06
CA VAL A 146 -11.50 -31.09 -19.73
C VAL A 146 -10.40 -31.56 -18.78
N VAL A 147 -10.78 -31.74 -17.51
CA VAL A 147 -9.93 -32.38 -16.51
C VAL A 147 -9.68 -33.78 -17.05
N ALA A 148 -8.47 -34.00 -17.57
CA ALA A 148 -7.98 -35.34 -17.80
C ALA A 148 -8.17 -36.08 -16.48
N VAL A 149 -8.99 -37.13 -16.52
CA VAL A 149 -9.29 -37.99 -15.37
C VAL A 149 -7.95 -38.41 -14.78
N ALA A 150 -7.59 -37.75 -13.67
CA ALA A 150 -6.40 -38.09 -12.94
C ALA A 150 -6.58 -39.52 -12.45
N SER A 151 -5.59 -40.34 -12.77
CA SER A 151 -5.41 -41.68 -12.24
C SER A 151 -5.66 -41.70 -10.72
N PRO A 152 -6.16 -42.81 -10.15
CA PRO A 152 -6.59 -42.85 -8.76
C PRO A 152 -5.51 -42.28 -7.84
N LYS A 153 -5.87 -41.22 -7.09
CA LYS A 153 -5.01 -40.60 -6.09
C LYS A 153 -4.47 -41.71 -5.17
N PRO A 154 -3.17 -41.72 -4.83
CA PRO A 154 -2.66 -42.61 -3.79
C PRO A 154 -3.49 -42.37 -2.53
N LYS A 155 -3.92 -43.45 -1.87
CA LYS A 155 -4.54 -43.37 -0.54
C LYS A 155 -3.63 -42.53 0.35
N VAL A 156 -4.18 -41.43 0.88
CA VAL A 156 -3.50 -40.59 1.87
C VAL A 156 -3.03 -41.52 3.00
N PRO A 157 -1.75 -41.50 3.39
CA PRO A 157 -1.31 -42.20 4.59
C PRO A 157 -2.03 -41.57 5.79
N VAL A 158 -3.12 -42.19 6.22
CA VAL A 158 -3.78 -41.87 7.47
C VAL A 158 -2.79 -42.26 8.56
N SER A 159 -2.21 -41.27 9.24
CA SER A 159 -1.50 -41.53 10.48
C SER A 159 -2.49 -42.22 11.42
N PRO A 160 -2.21 -43.44 11.90
CA PRO A 160 -3.15 -44.14 12.74
C PRO A 160 -3.44 -43.28 13.98
N PRO A 161 -4.71 -43.16 14.39
CA PRO A 161 -5.08 -42.53 15.64
C PRO A 161 -4.31 -43.19 16.79
N SER A 162 -3.85 -42.39 17.76
CA SER A 162 -3.13 -42.92 18.92
C SER A 162 -4.00 -43.81 19.81
N SER A 163 -5.33 -43.67 19.75
CA SER A 163 -6.30 -44.48 20.51
C SER A 163 -7.68 -44.53 19.85
N GLU A 164 -8.52 -45.49 20.26
CA GLU A 164 -9.94 -45.57 19.82
C GLU A 164 -10.75 -44.33 20.22
N GLU A 165 -10.39 -43.69 21.34
CA GLU A 165 -10.98 -42.43 21.79
C GLU A 165 -10.72 -41.30 20.80
N ASP A 166 -9.49 -41.20 20.28
CA ASP A 166 -9.12 -40.16 19.32
C ASP A 166 -9.97 -40.27 18.04
N GLU A 167 -10.26 -41.49 17.58
CA GLU A 167 -11.16 -41.71 16.43
C GLU A 167 -12.57 -41.22 16.68
N GLU A 168 -13.11 -41.40 17.89
CA GLU A 168 -14.43 -40.91 18.25
C GLU A 168 -14.48 -39.37 18.25
N PHE A 169 -13.44 -38.73 18.81
CA PHE A 169 -13.31 -37.28 18.77
C PHE A 169 -13.18 -36.78 17.33
N ILE A 170 -12.34 -37.41 16.50
CA ILE A 170 -12.18 -37.03 15.09
C ILE A 170 -13.51 -37.15 14.36
N LYS A 171 -14.23 -38.27 14.48
CA LYS A 171 -15.54 -38.47 13.84
C LYS A 171 -16.56 -37.43 14.30
N SER A 172 -16.56 -37.11 15.59
CA SER A 172 -17.47 -36.12 16.20
C SER A 172 -17.17 -34.69 15.73
N VAL A 173 -15.90 -34.33 15.53
CA VAL A 173 -15.49 -33.05 14.94
C VAL A 173 -15.87 -32.98 13.47
N VAL A 174 -15.62 -34.05 12.70
CA VAL A 174 -16.00 -34.15 11.26
C VAL A 174 -17.52 -34.06 11.08
N ALA A 175 -18.30 -34.69 11.96
CA ALA A 175 -19.76 -34.63 11.95
C ALA A 175 -20.32 -33.29 12.46
N GLY A 176 -19.48 -32.39 12.98
CA GLY A 176 -19.90 -31.10 13.55
C GLY A 176 -20.56 -31.18 14.92
N ALA A 177 -20.54 -32.34 15.59
CA ALA A 177 -21.10 -32.53 16.92
C ALA A 177 -20.25 -31.85 18.01
N ILE A 178 -18.92 -31.81 17.82
CA ILE A 178 -17.99 -31.10 18.71
C ILE A 178 -17.34 -29.94 17.94
N PRO A 179 -17.45 -28.69 18.44
CA PRO A 179 -16.77 -27.57 17.81
C PRO A 179 -15.25 -27.65 18.02
N SER A 180 -14.49 -27.44 16.94
CA SER A 180 -13.03 -27.62 16.93
C SER A 180 -12.26 -26.73 17.92
N TYR A 181 -12.74 -25.52 18.21
CA TYR A 181 -12.11 -24.62 19.17
C TYR A 181 -12.23 -25.07 20.63
N SER A 182 -13.06 -26.08 20.93
CA SER A 182 -13.27 -26.59 22.29
C SER A 182 -12.43 -27.82 22.63
N LEU A 183 -11.58 -28.28 21.70
CA LEU A 183 -10.80 -29.50 21.87
C LEU A 183 -9.77 -29.37 22.99
N GLU A 184 -9.10 -28.22 23.10
CA GLU A 184 -8.12 -27.95 24.15
C GLU A 184 -8.73 -28.04 25.55
N SER A 185 -9.93 -27.48 25.74
CA SER A 185 -10.61 -27.52 27.04
C SER A 185 -11.23 -28.88 27.39
N ARG A 186 -11.64 -29.66 26.38
CA ARG A 186 -12.23 -31.01 26.59
C ARG A 186 -11.17 -32.09 26.81
N LEU A 187 -10.06 -32.02 26.08
CA LEU A 187 -9.01 -33.04 26.14
C LEU A 187 -7.99 -32.76 27.23
N GLY A 188 -7.83 -31.49 27.64
CA GLY A 188 -6.82 -31.07 28.61
C GLY A 188 -5.38 -31.14 28.09
N ASP A 189 -5.18 -31.60 26.85
CA ASP A 189 -3.90 -31.69 26.17
C ASP A 189 -3.97 -30.93 24.84
N CYS A 190 -3.25 -29.81 24.76
CA CYS A 190 -3.26 -28.91 23.61
C CYS A 190 -2.60 -29.55 22.37
N ARG A 191 -1.59 -30.40 22.57
CA ARG A 191 -0.91 -31.11 21.46
C ARG A 191 -1.84 -32.18 20.89
N ARG A 192 -2.49 -32.97 21.75
CA ARG A 192 -3.50 -33.96 21.33
C ARG A 192 -4.68 -33.29 20.61
N ALA A 193 -5.13 -32.15 21.12
CA ALA A 193 -6.18 -31.34 20.47
C ALA A 193 -5.77 -30.89 19.06
N ALA A 194 -4.54 -30.41 18.89
CA ALA A 194 -4.01 -30.04 17.57
C ALA A 194 -3.90 -31.25 16.62
N ALA A 195 -3.51 -32.42 17.12
CA ALA A 195 -3.44 -33.67 16.35
C ALA A 195 -4.83 -34.10 15.83
N ILE A 196 -5.82 -34.16 16.72
CA ILE A 196 -7.21 -34.50 16.39
C ILE A 196 -7.79 -33.51 15.37
N ARG A 197 -7.55 -32.22 15.58
CA ARG A 197 -8.01 -31.17 14.67
C ARG A 197 -7.39 -31.32 13.28
N ARG A 198 -6.07 -31.55 13.23
CA ARG A 198 -5.35 -31.79 11.99
C ARG A 198 -5.95 -32.96 11.23
N GLU A 199 -6.17 -34.09 11.91
CA GLU A 199 -6.72 -35.29 11.27
C GLU A 199 -8.18 -35.09 10.81
N ALA A 200 -9.01 -34.44 11.62
CA ALA A 200 -10.36 -34.05 11.21
C ALA A 200 -10.34 -33.14 9.96
N LEU A 201 -9.43 -32.17 9.91
CA LEU A 201 -9.27 -31.27 8.76
C LEU A 201 -8.85 -32.03 7.49
N GLN A 202 -7.94 -33.01 7.59
CA GLN A 202 -7.55 -33.87 6.45
C GLN A 202 -8.74 -34.66 5.92
N ARG A 203 -9.58 -35.22 6.81
CA ARG A 203 -10.79 -35.98 6.42
C ARG A 203 -11.86 -35.10 5.79
N MET A 204 -12.08 -33.90 6.32
CA MET A 204 -13.08 -32.95 5.80
C MET A 204 -12.69 -32.40 4.42
N THR A 205 -11.41 -32.09 4.22
CA THR A 205 -10.93 -31.45 2.98
C THR A 205 -10.47 -32.46 1.93
N GLY A 206 -10.13 -33.68 2.34
CA GLY A 206 -9.48 -34.68 1.48
C GLY A 206 -8.05 -34.28 1.06
N ALA A 207 -7.47 -33.24 1.67
CA ALA A 207 -6.11 -32.78 1.43
C ALA A 207 -5.16 -33.30 2.51
N SER A 208 -3.96 -33.70 2.11
CA SER A 208 -2.90 -34.09 3.05
C SER A 208 -2.23 -32.84 3.63
N LEU A 209 -1.99 -32.85 4.94
CA LEU A 209 -1.17 -31.85 5.65
C LEU A 209 0.26 -32.35 5.88
N GLU A 210 0.66 -33.41 5.19
CA GLU A 210 2.03 -33.91 5.15
C GLU A 210 3.01 -32.78 4.77
N GLY A 211 4.05 -32.58 5.58
CA GLY A 211 4.97 -31.44 5.47
C GLY A 211 4.71 -30.29 6.45
N LEU A 212 3.56 -30.25 7.12
CA LEU A 212 3.33 -29.36 8.26
C LEU A 212 3.70 -30.11 9.56
N PRO A 213 4.77 -29.77 10.28
CA PRO A 213 5.12 -30.46 11.51
C PRO A 213 4.11 -30.21 12.63
N LEU A 214 3.95 -31.22 13.49
CA LEU A 214 3.19 -31.13 14.74
C LEU A 214 4.10 -31.22 15.97
N GLU A 215 5.26 -31.86 15.85
CA GLU A 215 6.16 -32.07 16.98
C GLU A 215 7.15 -30.91 17.14
N GLY A 216 7.59 -30.65 18.37
CA GLY A 216 8.61 -29.63 18.66
C GLY A 216 8.08 -28.22 18.93
N LEU A 217 6.75 -28.04 18.94
CA LEU A 217 6.10 -26.81 19.40
C LEU A 217 5.47 -27.02 20.79
N ASP A 218 5.63 -26.05 21.66
CA ASP A 218 4.90 -25.97 22.93
C ASP A 218 3.51 -25.36 22.70
N TYR A 219 2.51 -26.21 22.53
CA TYR A 219 1.12 -25.79 22.28
C TYR A 219 0.44 -25.14 23.48
N GLU A 220 0.93 -25.36 24.70
CA GLU A 220 0.37 -24.72 25.89
C GLU A 220 0.73 -23.23 25.91
N SER A 221 1.96 -22.89 25.48
CA SER A 221 2.44 -21.50 25.44
C SER A 221 1.67 -20.59 24.47
N ILE A 222 1.13 -21.15 23.38
CA ILE A 222 0.43 -20.37 22.34
C ILE A 222 -1.06 -20.20 22.63
N LEU A 223 -1.64 -21.04 23.51
CA LEU A 223 -3.08 -21.10 23.75
C LEU A 223 -3.58 -19.80 24.38
N GLY A 224 -4.55 -19.16 23.72
CA GLY A 224 -5.19 -17.93 24.21
C GLY A 224 -4.30 -16.69 24.14
N GLN A 225 -3.10 -16.81 23.56
CA GLN A 225 -2.15 -15.70 23.44
C GLN A 225 -1.76 -15.41 21.99
N CYS A 226 -1.40 -16.45 21.23
CA CYS A 226 -0.74 -16.29 19.93
C CYS A 226 -1.58 -16.81 18.75
N CYS A 227 -2.22 -17.96 18.90
CA CYS A 227 -2.95 -18.59 17.80
C CYS A 227 -4.10 -19.46 18.33
N GLU A 228 -5.26 -19.35 17.70
CA GLU A 228 -6.41 -20.21 17.94
C GLU A 228 -6.41 -21.40 16.97
N MET A 229 -6.95 -22.53 17.43
CA MET A 229 -7.16 -23.74 16.63
C MET A 229 -5.92 -24.23 15.86
N PRO A 230 -4.77 -24.43 16.53
CA PRO A 230 -3.55 -24.85 15.85
C PRO A 230 -3.67 -26.25 15.22
N VAL A 231 -3.07 -26.44 14.04
CA VAL A 231 -2.99 -27.73 13.32
C VAL A 231 -1.55 -28.17 13.01
N GLY A 232 -0.57 -27.39 13.49
CA GLY A 232 0.85 -27.51 13.19
C GLY A 232 1.51 -26.13 13.21
N TYR A 233 2.74 -26.05 12.70
CA TYR A 233 3.46 -24.79 12.52
C TYR A 233 4.27 -24.81 11.23
N VAL A 234 4.62 -23.62 10.73
CA VAL A 234 5.45 -23.49 9.52
C VAL A 234 6.90 -23.24 9.94
N GLN A 235 7.82 -24.03 9.37
CA GLN A 235 9.25 -23.84 9.54
C GLN A 235 9.76 -22.79 8.55
N ILE A 236 10.41 -21.74 9.05
CA ILE A 236 11.02 -20.69 8.23
C ILE A 236 12.54 -20.76 8.43
N PRO A 237 13.35 -20.88 7.36
CA PRO A 237 14.81 -20.85 7.49
C PRO A 237 15.29 -19.55 8.16
N VAL A 238 16.18 -19.68 9.13
CA VAL A 238 16.77 -18.53 9.84
C VAL A 238 18.26 -18.45 9.54
N GLY A 239 18.69 -17.34 8.94
CA GLY A 239 20.09 -17.00 8.72
C GLY A 239 20.57 -15.93 9.70
N ILE A 240 21.88 -15.76 9.79
CA ILE A 240 22.52 -14.69 10.58
C ILE A 240 23.29 -13.77 9.63
N ALA A 241 23.06 -12.46 9.73
CA ALA A 241 23.85 -11.43 9.05
C ALA A 241 24.64 -10.61 10.09
N GLY A 242 25.91 -10.33 9.84
CA GLY A 242 26.72 -9.49 10.73
C GLY A 242 28.24 -9.79 10.69
N PRO A 243 29.02 -9.10 11.55
CA PRO A 243 28.55 -8.13 12.55
C PRO A 243 28.13 -6.79 11.93
N LEU A 244 27.01 -6.23 12.41
CA LEU A 244 26.64 -4.84 12.17
C LEU A 244 27.20 -3.98 13.30
N LEU A 245 28.16 -3.10 12.99
CA LEU A 245 28.66 -2.11 13.95
C LEU A 245 27.71 -0.90 13.95
N LEU A 246 26.91 -0.77 15.00
CA LEU A 246 25.91 0.27 15.19
C LEU A 246 26.09 0.92 16.56
N ASP A 247 26.22 2.24 16.61
CA ASP A 247 26.35 3.02 17.85
C ASP A 247 27.49 2.50 18.78
N GLY A 248 28.60 2.08 18.15
CA GLY A 248 29.78 1.55 18.84
C GLY A 248 29.64 0.11 19.36
N ARG A 249 28.57 -0.61 19.00
CA ARG A 249 28.32 -2.00 19.40
C ARG A 249 28.15 -2.91 18.19
N GLU A 250 28.61 -4.15 18.31
CA GLU A 250 28.46 -5.17 17.27
C GLU A 250 27.20 -6.01 17.47
N TYR A 251 26.41 -6.18 16.41
CA TYR A 251 25.18 -6.95 16.43
C TYR A 251 25.20 -8.07 15.38
N SER A 252 24.75 -9.25 15.78
CA SER A 252 24.40 -10.36 14.89
C SER A 252 22.89 -10.36 14.67
N ILE A 253 22.46 -10.17 13.42
CA ILE A 253 21.05 -9.98 13.06
C ILE A 253 20.45 -11.31 12.63
N PRO A 254 19.53 -11.92 13.40
CA PRO A 254 18.78 -13.07 12.96
C PRO A 254 17.73 -12.65 11.92
N MET A 255 17.66 -13.37 10.79
CA MET A 255 16.72 -13.10 9.71
C MET A 255 15.99 -14.39 9.32
N ALA A 256 14.68 -14.44 9.54
CA ALA A 256 13.82 -15.53 9.08
C ALA A 256 13.29 -15.21 7.68
N THR A 257 13.69 -15.97 6.66
CA THR A 257 13.27 -15.71 5.27
C THR A 257 13.35 -16.96 4.39
N THR A 258 12.51 -17.03 3.38
CA THR A 258 12.60 -17.99 2.27
C THR A 258 13.15 -17.35 1.00
N GLU A 259 13.42 -16.04 1.01
CA GLU A 259 13.96 -15.31 -0.13
C GLU A 259 15.46 -15.59 -0.31
N GLY A 260 15.83 -16.08 -1.49
CA GLY A 260 17.21 -16.34 -1.86
C GLY A 260 18.05 -15.06 -1.88
N CYS A 261 19.32 -15.17 -1.52
CA CYS A 261 20.30 -14.07 -1.48
C CYS A 261 20.02 -12.91 -0.50
N LEU A 262 18.86 -12.83 0.15
CA LEU A 262 18.52 -11.72 1.07
C LEU A 262 19.52 -11.63 2.25
N VAL A 263 19.77 -12.74 2.94
CA VAL A 263 20.71 -12.78 4.08
C VAL A 263 22.13 -12.49 3.62
N ALA A 264 22.56 -13.06 2.49
CA ALA A 264 23.91 -12.83 1.95
C ALA A 264 24.12 -11.36 1.53
N SER A 265 23.11 -10.75 0.91
CA SER A 265 23.11 -9.34 0.54
C SER A 265 23.17 -8.43 1.78
N THR A 266 22.35 -8.71 2.78
CA THR A 266 22.35 -7.98 4.06
C THR A 266 23.70 -8.10 4.78
N ASN A 267 24.30 -9.30 4.77
CA ASN A 267 25.61 -9.55 5.34
C ASN A 267 26.72 -8.76 4.61
N ARG A 268 26.65 -8.67 3.27
CA ARG A 268 27.55 -7.82 2.48
C ARG A 268 27.39 -6.34 2.85
N GLY A 269 26.16 -5.88 3.07
CA GLY A 269 25.88 -4.53 3.56
C GLY A 269 26.50 -4.27 4.94
N CYS A 270 26.32 -5.19 5.89
CA CYS A 270 26.93 -5.11 7.22
C CYS A 270 28.45 -5.01 7.14
N LYS A 271 29.10 -5.80 6.27
CA LYS A 271 30.54 -5.74 6.03
C LYS A 271 31.00 -4.37 5.52
N ALA A 272 30.25 -3.77 4.60
CA ALA A 272 30.57 -2.44 4.07
C ALA A 272 30.43 -1.35 5.14
N ILE A 273 29.38 -1.40 5.96
CA ILE A 273 29.16 -0.48 7.09
C ILE A 273 30.30 -0.62 8.10
N TYR A 274 30.65 -1.86 8.46
CA TYR A 274 31.72 -2.15 9.41
C TYR A 274 33.07 -1.59 8.94
N ALA A 275 33.43 -1.86 7.68
CA ALA A 275 34.67 -1.35 7.09
C ALA A 275 34.73 0.18 6.98
N SER A 276 33.57 0.84 7.00
CA SER A 276 33.44 2.31 6.95
C SER A 276 33.48 2.97 8.33
N GLY A 277 33.73 2.21 9.40
CA GLY A 277 33.75 2.72 10.78
C GLY A 277 32.43 2.60 11.55
N GLY A 278 31.44 1.92 10.98
CA GLY A 278 30.14 1.68 11.61
C GLY A 278 29.05 2.69 11.22
N ALA A 279 27.84 2.44 11.71
CA ALA A 279 26.69 3.32 11.56
C ALA A 279 26.31 3.97 12.89
N THR A 280 25.62 5.12 12.80
CA THR A 280 25.05 5.81 13.97
C THR A 280 23.54 5.94 13.76
N SER A 281 22.77 5.69 14.82
CA SER A 281 21.31 5.82 14.79
C SER A 281 20.81 6.70 15.93
N VAL A 282 19.68 7.38 15.69
CA VAL A 282 19.00 8.21 16.69
C VAL A 282 17.50 7.98 16.60
N LEU A 283 16.86 7.71 17.73
CA LEU A 283 15.42 7.57 17.83
C LEU A 283 14.75 8.95 17.91
N LEU A 284 14.03 9.33 16.84
CA LEU A 284 13.39 10.65 16.75
C LEU A 284 12.05 10.71 17.51
N ARG A 285 11.27 9.63 17.47
CA ARG A 285 9.95 9.55 18.12
C ARG A 285 9.61 8.11 18.44
N ASP A 286 9.15 7.88 19.67
CA ASP A 286 8.56 6.63 20.12
C ASP A 286 7.12 6.90 20.59
N ALA A 287 6.17 6.46 19.76
CA ALA A 287 4.75 6.63 20.02
C ALA A 287 3.94 5.62 19.22
N MET A 288 3.29 4.68 19.92
CA MET A 288 2.25 3.86 19.30
C MET A 288 0.92 4.62 19.33
N THR A 289 0.07 4.37 18.34
CA THR A 289 -1.15 5.16 18.13
C THR A 289 -2.38 4.30 18.01
N ARG A 290 -3.51 4.81 18.51
CA ARG A 290 -4.86 4.26 18.28
C ARG A 290 -5.84 5.39 17.94
N ALA A 291 -6.75 5.15 17.00
CA ALA A 291 -7.61 6.19 16.45
C ALA A 291 -9.04 5.68 16.32
N PRO A 292 -9.86 5.86 17.35
CA PRO A 292 -11.28 5.63 17.22
C PRO A 292 -11.91 6.63 16.26
N VAL A 293 -13.03 6.22 15.71
CA VAL A 293 -13.95 7.10 15.00
C VAL A 293 -15.27 7.14 15.76
N VAL A 294 -15.68 8.36 16.07
CA VAL A 294 -16.95 8.64 16.74
C VAL A 294 -17.82 9.50 15.84
N ARG A 295 -19.13 9.43 16.01
CA ARG A 295 -20.12 10.13 15.21
C ARG A 295 -21.10 10.86 16.09
N PHE A 296 -21.54 12.02 15.60
CA PHE A 296 -22.59 12.81 16.22
C PHE A 296 -23.76 13.04 15.27
N GLY A 297 -24.85 13.59 15.79
CA GLY A 297 -26.00 14.01 14.97
C GLY A 297 -25.67 15.17 14.02
N THR A 298 -24.71 16.04 14.37
CA THR A 298 -24.31 17.20 13.55
C THR A 298 -22.79 17.40 13.55
N ALA A 299 -22.26 18.06 12.52
CA ALA A 299 -20.85 18.43 12.45
C ALA A 299 -20.43 19.40 13.57
N LYS A 300 -21.35 20.26 14.02
CA LYS A 300 -21.12 21.17 15.16
C LYS A 300 -20.79 20.40 16.44
N ARG A 301 -21.55 19.36 16.76
CA ARG A 301 -21.30 18.51 17.94
C ARG A 301 -19.95 17.79 17.86
N ALA A 302 -19.58 17.29 16.68
CA ALA A 302 -18.26 16.70 16.47
C ALA A 302 -17.12 17.72 16.69
N ALA A 303 -17.32 18.99 16.28
CA ALA A 303 -16.38 20.07 16.54
C ALA A 303 -16.27 20.44 18.03
N GLU A 304 -17.38 20.41 18.78
CA GLU A 304 -17.36 20.63 20.23
C GLU A 304 -16.51 19.58 20.96
N LEU A 305 -16.61 18.29 20.59
CA LEU A 305 -15.73 17.26 21.15
C LEU A 305 -14.26 17.46 20.72
N MET A 306 -14.00 17.82 19.46
CA MET A 306 -12.64 18.13 18.99
C MET A 306 -11.99 19.23 19.85
N LEU A 307 -12.69 20.35 20.04
CA LEU A 307 -12.21 21.47 20.85
C LEU A 307 -12.00 21.06 22.31
N PHE A 308 -12.85 20.18 22.85
CA PHE A 308 -12.69 19.64 24.19
C PHE A 308 -11.41 18.81 24.32
N LEU A 309 -11.13 17.93 23.34
CA LEU A 309 -9.97 17.04 23.34
C LEU A 309 -8.63 17.76 23.10
N GLU A 310 -8.65 18.82 22.31
CA GLU A 310 -7.45 19.62 21.99
C GLU A 310 -7.16 20.71 23.02
N ASN A 311 -8.09 20.96 23.96
CA ASN A 311 -7.86 21.90 25.05
C ASN A 311 -6.80 21.39 26.04
N PRO A 312 -5.67 22.11 26.23
CA PRO A 312 -4.60 21.69 27.15
C PRO A 312 -5.06 21.46 28.60
N LEU A 313 -6.10 22.18 29.05
CA LEU A 313 -6.63 22.03 30.41
C LEU A 313 -7.30 20.67 30.65
N ASN A 314 -7.86 20.07 29.60
CA ASN A 314 -8.55 18.78 29.69
C ASN A 314 -7.58 17.60 29.50
N PHE A 315 -6.43 17.85 28.87
CA PHE A 315 -5.47 16.80 28.52
C PHE A 315 -4.99 16.03 29.76
N GLU A 316 -4.74 16.70 30.88
CA GLU A 316 -4.29 16.04 32.11
C GLU A 316 -5.33 15.05 32.66
N THR A 317 -6.61 15.44 32.67
CA THR A 317 -7.72 14.56 33.07
C THR A 317 -7.82 13.35 32.15
N LEU A 318 -7.78 13.57 30.83
CA LEU A 318 -7.82 12.49 29.83
C LEU A 318 -6.60 11.55 29.96
N ALA A 319 -5.42 12.11 30.24
CA ALA A 319 -4.21 11.35 30.48
C ALA A 319 -4.33 10.50 31.75
N VAL A 320 -4.89 11.03 32.84
CA VAL A 320 -5.13 10.24 34.07
C VAL A 320 -6.07 9.07 33.80
N VAL A 321 -7.17 9.29 33.08
CA VAL A 321 -8.12 8.23 32.72
C VAL A 321 -7.45 7.17 31.84
N PHE A 322 -6.71 7.58 30.82
CA PHE A 322 -5.96 6.68 29.94
C PHE A 322 -4.93 5.86 30.74
N ASN A 323 -4.10 6.54 31.54
CA ASN A 323 -2.96 5.96 32.26
C ASN A 323 -3.40 4.98 33.37
N ARG A 324 -4.65 5.03 33.85
CA ARG A 324 -5.20 4.03 34.78
C ARG A 324 -5.27 2.62 34.18
N SER A 325 -5.31 2.51 32.85
CA SER A 325 -5.40 1.22 32.16
C SER A 325 -4.11 0.40 32.20
N SER A 326 -2.95 1.04 32.41
CA SER A 326 -1.64 0.38 32.38
C SER A 326 -0.56 1.12 33.18
N ARG A 327 0.38 0.35 33.74
CA ARG A 327 1.56 0.89 34.42
C ARG A 327 2.56 1.54 33.44
N PHE A 328 2.64 1.02 32.21
CA PHE A 328 3.59 1.47 31.17
C PHE A 328 2.99 2.48 30.19
N GLY A 329 1.70 2.34 29.89
CA GLY A 329 1.01 3.20 28.93
C GLY A 329 0.96 4.65 29.41
N ARG A 330 1.52 5.57 28.61
CA ARG A 330 1.46 7.01 28.89
C ARG A 330 0.94 7.77 27.69
N LEU A 331 -0.18 8.47 27.86
CA LEU A 331 -0.72 9.35 26.83
C LEU A 331 0.24 10.53 26.60
N GLN A 332 0.68 10.72 25.35
CA GLN A 332 1.60 11.78 24.95
C GLN A 332 0.89 12.92 24.23
N SER A 333 -0.03 12.62 23.31
CA SER A 333 -0.77 13.63 22.55
C SER A 333 -2.06 13.09 21.96
N ILE A 334 -3.07 13.94 21.83
CA ILE A 334 -4.30 13.66 21.07
C ILE A 334 -4.33 14.62 19.88
N LYS A 335 -4.64 14.10 18.68
CA LYS A 335 -4.87 14.92 17.48
C LYS A 335 -6.19 14.52 16.84
N CYS A 336 -7.00 15.50 16.49
CA CYS A 336 -8.33 15.24 15.94
C CYS A 336 -8.40 15.60 14.45
N ALA A 337 -9.26 14.90 13.71
CA ALA A 337 -9.63 15.23 12.34
C ALA A 337 -11.13 15.02 12.14
N ILE A 338 -11.83 16.03 11.63
CA ILE A 338 -13.28 15.98 11.40
C ILE A 338 -13.55 15.66 9.93
N ALA A 339 -14.52 14.77 9.70
CA ALA A 339 -15.12 14.54 8.39
C ALA A 339 -16.65 14.60 8.52
N GLY A 340 -17.22 15.78 8.26
CA GLY A 340 -18.65 16.03 8.44
C GLY A 340 -19.08 15.80 9.90
N LYS A 341 -19.92 14.79 10.13
CA LYS A 341 -20.41 14.42 11.47
C LYS A 341 -19.55 13.36 12.19
N ASN A 342 -18.49 12.87 11.54
CA ASN A 342 -17.57 11.90 12.12
C ASN A 342 -16.31 12.63 12.62
N LEU A 343 -15.79 12.20 13.76
CA LEU A 343 -14.55 12.68 14.35
C LEU A 343 -13.58 11.50 14.49
N TYR A 344 -12.39 11.65 13.90
CA TYR A 344 -11.27 10.71 14.05
C TYR A 344 -10.31 11.27 15.09
N ILE A 345 -10.05 10.51 16.14
CA ILE A 345 -9.27 10.98 17.29
C ILE A 345 -8.01 10.14 17.37
N ARG A 346 -6.84 10.68 17.03
CA ARG A 346 -5.57 9.94 17.14
C ARG A 346 -4.93 10.14 18.51
N PHE A 347 -4.97 9.10 19.33
CA PHE A 347 -4.19 9.00 20.55
C PHE A 347 -2.77 8.55 20.21
N SER A 348 -1.77 9.25 20.71
CA SER A 348 -0.35 8.84 20.65
C SER A 348 0.13 8.58 22.07
N CYS A 349 0.73 7.41 22.30
CA CYS A 349 1.09 6.96 23.62
C CYS A 349 2.45 6.26 23.62
N SER A 350 3.20 6.40 24.71
CA SER A 350 4.37 5.55 24.99
C SER A 350 3.89 4.20 25.55
N THR A 351 4.61 3.14 25.21
CA THR A 351 4.24 1.76 25.55
C THR A 351 5.32 0.97 26.27
N GLY A 352 6.43 1.61 26.65
CA GLY A 352 7.62 0.92 27.15
C GLY A 352 8.19 0.01 26.06
N ASP A 353 8.64 -1.18 26.43
CA ASP A 353 9.25 -2.14 25.49
C ASP A 353 8.23 -2.93 24.67
N ALA A 354 6.95 -2.85 25.02
CA ALA A 354 5.88 -3.53 24.28
C ALA A 354 5.50 -2.75 23.03
N MET A 355 5.17 -3.45 21.95
CA MET A 355 4.52 -2.83 20.79
C MET A 355 3.18 -2.16 21.15
N GLY A 356 2.47 -2.70 22.16
CA GLY A 356 1.49 -1.95 22.95
C GLY A 356 0.11 -1.74 22.33
N MET A 357 -0.23 -2.43 21.24
CA MET A 357 -1.54 -2.28 20.56
C MET A 357 -2.74 -2.60 21.46
N ASN A 358 -2.71 -3.72 22.18
CA ASN A 358 -3.81 -4.10 23.09
C ASN A 358 -3.92 -3.12 24.26
N MET A 359 -2.77 -2.71 24.81
CA MET A 359 -2.68 -1.77 25.91
C MET A 359 -3.29 -0.42 25.55
N ILE A 360 -2.94 0.15 24.39
CA ILE A 360 -3.49 1.44 23.95
C ILE A 360 -4.98 1.30 23.62
N SER A 361 -5.41 0.19 23.01
CA SER A 361 -6.82 -0.04 22.72
C SER A 361 -7.68 0.00 23.98
N LYS A 362 -7.20 -0.63 25.06
CA LYS A 362 -7.86 -0.58 26.38
C LYS A 362 -7.86 0.82 26.98
N GLY A 363 -6.73 1.53 26.92
CA GLY A 363 -6.64 2.90 27.43
C GLY A 363 -7.55 3.87 26.68
N VAL A 364 -7.65 3.73 25.35
CA VAL A 364 -8.57 4.52 24.53
C VAL A 364 -10.02 4.19 24.86
N GLN A 365 -10.37 2.91 25.03
CA GLN A 365 -11.73 2.54 25.43
C GLN A 365 -12.14 3.23 26.74
N ASN A 366 -11.28 3.20 27.76
CA ASN A 366 -11.55 3.88 29.02
C ASN A 366 -11.78 5.39 28.85
N VAL A 367 -11.04 6.04 27.95
CA VAL A 367 -11.22 7.46 27.65
C VAL A 367 -12.54 7.70 26.92
N LEU A 368 -12.92 6.85 25.96
CA LEU A 368 -14.20 6.95 25.27
C LEU A 368 -15.37 6.74 26.24
N ASP A 369 -15.28 5.77 27.14
CA ASP A 369 -16.29 5.51 28.17
C ASP A 369 -16.42 6.69 29.14
N PHE A 370 -15.30 7.33 29.49
CA PHE A 370 -15.31 8.56 30.29
C PHE A 370 -16.00 9.72 29.55
N LEU A 371 -15.71 9.90 28.26
CA LEU A 371 -16.30 10.95 27.43
C LEU A 371 -17.81 10.77 27.22
N GLN A 372 -18.34 9.54 27.27
CA GLN A 372 -19.78 9.30 27.16
C GLN A 372 -20.59 9.96 28.29
N ASN A 373 -19.99 10.26 29.44
CA ASN A 373 -20.69 10.97 30.53
C ASN A 373 -21.01 12.42 30.14
N ASP A 374 -20.08 13.11 29.47
CA ASP A 374 -20.24 14.51 29.06
C ASP A 374 -20.85 14.66 27.65
N PHE A 375 -20.67 13.63 26.81
CA PHE A 375 -21.16 13.55 25.43
C PHE A 375 -22.02 12.29 25.23
N PRO A 376 -23.23 12.22 25.83
CA PRO A 376 -24.09 11.03 25.74
C PRO A 376 -24.67 10.79 24.33
N ASP A 377 -24.61 11.79 23.45
CA ASP A 377 -24.99 11.70 22.04
C ASP A 377 -23.85 11.19 21.12
N MET A 378 -22.70 10.83 21.69
CA MET A 378 -21.56 10.28 20.97
C MET A 378 -21.79 8.81 20.60
N ASP A 379 -21.83 8.51 19.30
CA ASP A 379 -21.90 7.15 18.77
C ASP A 379 -20.47 6.65 18.41
N VAL A 380 -19.98 5.64 19.12
CA VAL A 380 -18.65 5.06 18.86
C VAL A 380 -18.78 4.04 17.73
N ILE A 381 -18.50 4.46 16.50
CA ILE A 381 -18.54 3.58 15.31
C ILE A 381 -17.47 2.48 15.41
N GLY A 382 -16.29 2.80 15.94
CA GLY A 382 -15.24 1.81 16.13
C GLY A 382 -13.99 2.34 16.82
N ILE A 383 -13.30 1.46 17.55
CA ILE A 383 -12.06 1.73 18.31
C ILE A 383 -10.85 1.87 17.36
N SER A 384 -11.00 1.42 16.12
CA SER A 384 -10.03 1.59 15.04
C SER A 384 -10.76 2.11 13.81
N GLY A 385 -10.96 3.42 13.75
CA GLY A 385 -11.25 4.09 12.49
C GLY A 385 -9.98 4.05 11.65
N MET A 386 -10.07 3.57 10.41
CA MET A 386 -8.95 3.39 9.47
C MET A 386 -8.14 4.68 9.14
N PHE A 387 -8.39 5.78 9.87
CA PHE A 387 -7.45 6.88 10.07
C PHE A 387 -6.10 6.41 10.64
N LEU A 388 -6.07 5.25 11.32
CA LEU A 388 -4.83 4.54 11.62
C LEU A 388 -4.67 3.29 10.77
N PHE A 389 -3.81 3.47 9.79
CA PHE A 389 -3.04 2.48 9.06
C PHE A 389 -2.22 1.61 10.03
N THR A 390 -2.71 0.41 10.34
CA THR A 390 -1.94 -0.57 11.11
C THR A 390 -1.35 -1.67 10.23
N ALA A 391 -1.73 -1.76 8.95
CA ALA A 391 -1.20 -2.75 8.00
C ALA A 391 -1.31 -2.33 6.51
N SER A 392 -1.58 -1.05 6.20
CA SER A 392 -1.75 -0.58 4.82
C SER A 392 -0.86 0.62 4.54
N SER A 393 -0.19 0.61 3.39
CA SER A 393 0.72 1.65 2.91
C SER A 393 -0.05 2.93 2.60
N SER A 394 0.14 3.99 3.41
CA SER A 394 -0.42 5.30 3.12
C SER A 394 0.43 6.43 3.68
N ASN A 395 0.34 7.60 3.02
CA ASN A 395 1.11 8.82 3.30
C ASN A 395 1.04 9.29 4.77
N TYR A 396 -0.02 8.94 5.51
CA TYR A 396 -0.18 9.31 6.93
C TYR A 396 0.78 8.57 7.87
N VAL A 397 1.20 7.34 7.55
CA VAL A 397 2.25 6.62 8.31
C VAL A 397 3.59 7.30 8.12
N THR A 398 3.88 7.73 6.89
CA THR A 398 5.11 8.43 6.50
C THR A 398 5.20 9.80 7.17
N ILE A 399 4.10 10.56 7.24
CA ILE A 399 4.11 11.93 7.80
C ILE A 399 4.20 11.92 9.33
N PHE A 400 3.60 10.94 10.00
CA PHE A 400 3.43 10.98 11.46
C PHE A 400 4.14 9.85 12.21
N GLY A 401 5.07 9.15 11.56
CA GLY A 401 6.05 8.27 12.19
C GLY A 401 5.43 7.06 12.89
N LYS A 402 5.01 6.06 12.10
CA LYS A 402 4.90 4.69 12.58
C LYS A 402 5.94 3.84 11.86
N PHE A 403 7.12 3.69 12.48
CA PHE A 403 8.18 2.81 12.02
C PHE A 403 8.18 1.56 12.91
N GLY A 404 7.18 0.70 12.72
CA GLY A 404 7.18 -0.66 13.26
C GLY A 404 7.32 -1.62 12.09
N LEU A 405 8.35 -2.46 12.10
CA LEU A 405 8.52 -3.55 11.14
C LEU A 405 7.37 -4.56 11.31
N ASN A 406 6.91 -5.08 10.16
CA ASN A 406 5.86 -6.10 10.03
C ASN A 406 6.14 -7.34 10.87
#